data_AF-A0A7L3SF82-F1
#
_entry.id   AF-A0A7L3SF82-F1
#
_cell.length_a   1.000
_cell.length_b   1.000
_cell.length_c   1.000
_cell.angle_alpha   90.00
_cell.angle_beta   90.00
_cell.angle_gamma   90.00
#
_symmetry.space_group_name_H-M   'P 1'
#
loop_
_entity.id
_entity.type
_entity.pdbx_description
1 polymer ?
#
loop_
_entity_poly.entity_id
_entity_poly.type
_entity_poly.pdbx_seq_one_letter_code
_entity_poly.pdbx_strand_id
1 'polypeptide(L)'
;VLKQLKPTQGIVLLQYVDDLLISGGEEVKEATNELLNFLGQQGLRILKPKLQYVESEVKYLGHLVSEGSCKISPERIKGIVELPLPGTKKELRKFL
;
A
#
# COMPACT_ATOMS: atom_id res chain seq x y z
N VAL A 1 -17.83 -1.58 0.35
CA VAL A 1 -17.71 -0.54 -0.68
C VAL A 1 -16.85 -1.02 -1.84
N LEU A 2 -15.56 -1.35 -1.65
CA LEU A 2 -14.67 -1.76 -2.74
C LEU A 2 -14.89 -3.16 -3.33
N LYS A 3 -15.64 -4.05 -2.65
CA LYS A 3 -16.02 -5.39 -3.17
C LYS A 3 -16.83 -5.35 -4.49
N GLN A 4 -17.33 -4.18 -4.88
CA GLN A 4 -18.10 -3.99 -6.11
C GLN A 4 -17.21 -3.68 -7.32
N LEU A 5 -15.96 -3.28 -7.10
CA LEU A 5 -15.00 -3.05 -8.18
C LEU A 5 -14.46 -4.41 -8.62
N LYS A 6 -14.79 -4.83 -9.85
CA LYS A 6 -14.20 -6.00 -10.49
C LYS A 6 -13.06 -5.51 -11.37
N PRO A 7 -11.79 -5.80 -11.03
CA PRO A 7 -10.67 -5.40 -11.88
C PRO A 7 -10.79 -6.06 -13.26
N THR A 8 -10.38 -5.31 -14.30
CA THR A 8 -10.20 -5.83 -15.66
C THR A 8 -9.16 -6.95 -15.68
N GLN A 9 -9.22 -7.83 -16.67
CA GLN A 9 -8.36 -9.00 -16.78
C GLN A 9 -6.87 -8.59 -16.82
N GLY A 10 -6.07 -9.06 -15.86
CA GLY A 10 -4.65 -8.67 -15.74
C GLY A 10 -4.38 -7.54 -14.74
N ILE A 11 -5.42 -6.99 -14.09
CA ILE A 11 -5.29 -6.06 -12.96
C ILE A 11 -5.56 -6.79 -11.65
N VAL A 12 -4.70 -6.53 -10.66
CA VAL A 12 -4.86 -6.99 -9.28
C VAL A 12 -5.05 -5.79 -8.38
N LEU A 13 -6.14 -5.80 -7.61
CA LEU A 13 -6.40 -4.84 -6.55
C LEU A 13 -6.21 -5.52 -5.18
N LEU A 14 -5.26 -5.03 -4.40
CA LEU A 14 -5.00 -5.46 -3.04
C LEU A 14 -5.47 -4.38 -2.06
N GLN A 15 -6.25 -4.77 -1.06
CA GLN A 15 -6.79 -3.88 -0.04
C GLN A 15 -6.40 -4.36 1.35
N TYR A 16 -5.89 -3.44 2.17
CA TYR A 16 -5.72 -3.61 3.60
C TYR A 16 -6.29 -2.39 4.32
N VAL A 17 -7.47 -2.55 4.94
CA VAL A 17 -8.20 -1.45 5.59
C VAL A 17 -8.38 -0.25 4.65
N ASP A 18 -7.64 0.85 4.86
CA ASP A 18 -7.63 2.09 4.07
C ASP A 18 -6.51 2.15 3.01
N ASP A 19 -5.53 1.24 3.07
CA ASP A 19 -4.45 1.15 2.10
C ASP A 19 -4.84 0.30 0.88
N LEU A 20 -4.72 0.91 -0.30
CA LEU A 20 -5.02 0.28 -1.59
C LEU A 20 -3.76 0.20 -2.44
N LEU A 21 -3.56 -0.95 -3.08
CA LEU A 21 -2.52 -1.17 -4.06
C LEU A 21 -3.15 -1.75 -5.32
N ILE A 22 -2.88 -1.12 -6.46
CA ILE A 22 -3.27 -1.62 -7.78
C ILE A 22 -1.99 -2.00 -8.54
N SER A 23 -2.01 -3.18 -9.16
CA SER A 23 -0.90 -3.70 -9.95
C SER A 23 -1.43 -4.31 -11.23
N GLY A 24 -0.68 -4.18 -12.32
CA GLY A 24 -1.05 -4.65 -13.63
C GLY A 24 -0.04 -4.24 -14.70
N GLY A 25 -0.32 -4.62 -15.94
CA GLY A 25 0.46 -4.18 -17.11
C GLY A 25 0.11 -2.76 -17.56
N GLU A 26 0.09 -2.53 -18.87
CA GLU A 26 -0.16 -1.21 -19.47
C GLU A 26 -1.52 -0.60 -19.07
N GLU A 27 -2.51 -1.44 -18.82
CA GLU A 27 -3.88 -1.05 -18.43
C GLU A 27 -3.98 -0.49 -17.00
N VAL A 28 -2.91 -0.58 -16.18
CA VAL A 28 -2.95 -0.17 -14.76
C VAL A 28 -3.29 1.32 -14.60
N LYS A 29 -2.90 2.16 -15.57
CA LYS A 29 -3.20 3.59 -15.57
C LYS A 29 -4.69 3.87 -15.69
N GLU A 30 -5.37 3.17 -16.60
CA GLU A 30 -6.81 3.31 -16.80
C GLU A 30 -7.57 2.78 -15.58
N ALA A 31 -7.20 1.60 -15.10
CA ALA A 31 -7.79 1.01 -13.91
C ALA A 31 -7.58 1.88 -12.65
N THR A 32 -6.43 2.57 -12.54
CA THR A 32 -6.17 3.53 -11.46
C THR A 32 -7.15 4.71 -11.56
N ASN A 33 -7.36 5.29 -12.75
CA ASN A 33 -8.30 6.40 -12.93
C ASN A 33 -9.74 5.99 -12.61
N GLU A 34 -10.17 4.81 -13.03
CA GLU A 34 -11.49 4.26 -12.69
C GLU A 34 -11.66 4.11 -11.18
N LEU A 35 -10.65 3.57 -10.50
CA LEU A 35 -10.65 3.42 -9.04
C LEU A 35 -10.74 4.78 -8.34
N LEU A 36 -9.95 5.77 -8.76
CA LEU A 36 -9.99 7.12 -8.19
C LEU A 36 -11.37 7.78 -8.37
N ASN A 37 -11.97 7.64 -9.56
CA ASN A 37 -13.31 8.15 -9.85
C ASN A 37 -14.37 7.45 -9.01
N PHE A 38 -14.31 6.12 -8.90
CA PHE A 38 -15.22 5.33 -8.07
C PHE A 38 -15.14 5.75 -6.59
N LEU A 39 -13.93 5.90 -6.05
CA LEU A 39 -13.72 6.37 -4.67
C LEU A 39 -14.36 7.76 -4.46
N GLY A 40 -14.16 8.68 -5.40
CA GLY A 40 -14.78 10.00 -5.37
C GLY A 40 -16.32 9.96 -5.39
N GLN A 41 -16.91 9.11 -6.23
CA GLN A 41 -18.38 8.92 -6.30
C GLN A 41 -18.95 8.35 -5.00
N GLN A 42 -18.19 7.51 -4.30
CA GLN A 42 -18.59 6.98 -2.99
C GLN A 42 -18.35 7.97 -1.83
N GLY A 43 -17.89 9.19 -2.12
CA GLY A 43 -17.59 10.21 -1.12
C GLY A 43 -16.29 9.99 -0.34
N LEU A 44 -15.45 9.06 -0.79
CA LEU A 44 -14.14 8.79 -0.20
C LEU A 44 -13.12 9.81 -0.69
N ARG A 45 -12.21 10.22 0.21
CA ARG A 45 -11.18 11.22 -0.08
C ARG A 45 -9.81 10.58 -0.04
N ILE A 46 -8.98 10.98 -1.00
CA ILE A 46 -7.60 10.51 -1.12
C ILE A 46 -6.68 11.68 -0.79
N LEU A 47 -5.67 11.41 0.02
CA LEU A 47 -4.63 12.38 0.32
C LEU A 47 -3.67 12.45 -0.86
N LYS A 48 -3.74 13.53 -1.66
CA LYS A 48 -2.84 13.76 -2.80
C LYS A 48 -1.35 13.53 -2.48
N PRO A 49 -0.81 13.98 -1.31
CA PRO A 49 0.60 13.74 -0.99
C PRO A 49 0.97 12.27 -0.75
N LYS A 50 -0.02 11.40 -0.49
CA LYS A 50 0.18 9.97 -0.27
C LYS A 50 -0.10 9.12 -1.51
N LEU A 51 -0.63 9.72 -2.57
CA LEU A 51 -0.94 9.00 -3.80
C LEU A 51 0.36 8.74 -4.57
N GLN A 52 0.65 7.47 -4.81
CA GLN A 52 1.73 7.01 -5.69
C GLN A 52 1.09 6.58 -7.01
N TYR A 53 1.26 7.37 -8.07
CA TYR A 53 0.49 7.22 -9.30
C TYR A 53 1.30 6.54 -10.39
N VAL A 54 0.97 5.27 -10.66
CA VAL A 54 1.54 4.46 -11.76
C VAL A 54 3.07 4.49 -11.75
N GLU A 55 3.66 4.01 -10.66
CA GLU A 55 5.11 3.96 -10.47
C GLU A 55 5.61 2.52 -10.55
N SER A 56 6.85 2.32 -10.98
CA SER A 56 7.48 0.99 -11.08
C SER A 56 7.85 0.40 -9.72
N GLU A 57 8.02 1.23 -8.71
CA GLU A 57 8.23 0.84 -7.32
C GLU A 57 7.38 1.73 -6.40
N VAL A 58 6.64 1.11 -5.47
CA VAL A 58 5.74 1.82 -4.56
C VAL A 58 5.89 1.34 -3.12
N LYS A 59 5.59 2.21 -2.16
CA LYS A 59 5.49 1.89 -0.74
C LYS A 59 4.10 1.36 -0.41
N TYR A 60 4.02 0.17 0.18
CA TYR A 60 2.76 -0.45 0.63
C TYR A 60 2.98 -1.23 1.93
N LEU A 61 2.21 -0.92 2.98
CA LEU A 61 2.28 -1.59 4.30
C LEU A 61 3.69 -1.69 4.91
N GLY A 62 4.53 -0.69 4.68
CA GLY A 62 5.93 -0.66 5.13
C GLY A 62 6.88 -1.55 4.30
N HIS A 63 6.47 -1.91 3.09
CA HIS A 63 7.30 -2.58 2.09
C HIS A 63 7.51 -1.67 0.87
N LEU A 64 8.64 -1.82 0.19
CA LEU A 64 8.86 -1.37 -1.17
C LEU A 64 8.52 -2.54 -2.11
N VAL A 65 7.53 -2.32 -2.97
CA VAL A 65 7.03 -3.31 -3.91
C VAL A 65 7.39 -2.87 -5.33
N SER A 66 8.09 -3.73 -6.05
CA SER A 66 8.48 -3.53 -7.44
C SER A 66 8.28 -4.83 -8.24
N GLU A 67 8.53 -4.80 -9.54
CA GLU A 67 8.38 -5.97 -10.41
C GLU A 67 9.17 -7.17 -9.86
N GLY A 68 8.46 -8.26 -9.53
CA GLY A 68 9.03 -9.50 -9.02
C GLY A 68 9.71 -9.39 -7.64
N SER A 69 9.62 -8.25 -6.95
CA SER A 69 10.37 -8.02 -5.71
C SER A 69 9.55 -7.29 -4.65
N CYS A 70 9.74 -7.71 -3.39
CA CYS A 70 9.15 -7.05 -2.22
C CYS A 70 10.21 -6.97 -1.13
N LYS A 71 10.53 -5.75 -0.70
CA LYS A 71 11.57 -5.47 0.30
C LYS A 71 10.94 -4.72 1.47
N ILE A 72 11.48 -4.89 2.68
CA ILE A 72 11.08 -4.04 3.81
C ILE A 72 11.56 -2.62 3.51
N SER A 73 10.70 -1.62 3.71
CA SER A 73 11.07 -0.23 3.40
C SER A 73 12.23 0.24 4.32
N PRO A 74 13.16 1.05 3.82
CA PRO A 74 14.25 1.59 4.63
C PRO A 74 13.77 2.33 5.87
N GLU A 75 12.64 3.02 5.79
CA GLU A 75 12.04 3.73 6.92
C GLU A 75 11.56 2.77 8.01
N ARG A 76 10.98 1.63 7.62
CA ARG A 76 10.57 0.60 8.58
C ARG A 76 11.78 -0.07 9.23
N ILE A 77 12.83 -0.35 8.46
CA ILE A 77 14.09 -0.88 9.01
C ILE A 77 14.68 0.12 10.02
N LYS A 78 14.82 1.38 9.62
CA LYS A 78 15.34 2.45 10.48
C LYS A 78 14.52 2.58 11.77
N GLY A 79 13.19 2.58 11.64
CA GLY A 79 12.29 2.64 12.77
C GLY A 79 12.49 1.49 13.76
N ILE A 80 12.78 0.27 13.29
CA ILE A 80 13.07 -0.89 14.16
C ILE A 80 14.46 -0.77 14.80
N VAL A 81 15.47 -0.35 14.04
CA VAL A 81 16.87 -0.22 14.53
C VAL A 81 16.99 0.87 15.60
N GLU A 82 16.21 1.94 15.49
CA GLU A 82 16.22 3.05 16.45
C GLU A 82 15.36 2.79 17.70
N LEU A 83 14.66 1.65 17.79
CA LEU A 83 13.89 1.32 18.98
C LEU A 83 14.81 1.13 20.20
N PRO A 84 14.42 1.64 21.39
CA PRO A 84 15.17 1.39 22.60
C PRO A 84 15.11 -0.10 22.96
N LEU A 85 16.16 -0.57 23.62
CA LEU A 85 16.21 -1.92 24.17
C LEU A 85 15.06 -2.12 25.17
N PRO A 86 14.26 -3.19 25.04
CA PRO A 86 13.16 -3.44 25.96
C PRO A 86 13.70 -3.74 27.36
N GLY A 87 13.26 -2.97 28.35
CA GLY A 87 13.65 -3.15 29.76
C GLY A 87 12.73 -4.09 30.52
N THR A 88 11.53 -4.35 30.00
CA THR A 88 10.52 -5.20 30.65
C THR A 88 10.05 -6.35 29.79
N LYS A 89 9.55 -7.43 30.42
CA LYS A 89 8.91 -8.55 29.70
C LYS A 89 7.75 -8.09 28.80
N LYS A 90 7.04 -7.03 29.19
CA LYS A 90 5.92 -6.47 28.43
C LYS A 90 6.41 -5.76 27.16
N GLU A 91 7.50 -5.00 27.26
CA GLU A 91 8.14 -4.34 26.10
C GLU A 91 8.76 -5.37 25.16
N LEU A 92 9.42 -6.40 25.70
CA LEU A 92 10.00 -7.47 24.88
C LEU A 92 8.92 -8.19 24.05
N ARG A 93 7.76 -8.46 24.64
CA ARG A 93 6.61 -9.06 23.92
C ARG A 93 5.97 -8.14 22.87
N LYS A 94 6.19 -6.83 22.94
CA LYS A 94 5.75 -5.88 21.90
C LYS A 94 6.75 -5.77 20.76
N PHE A 95 8.03 -5.99 21.07
CA PHE A 95 9.12 -5.91 20.11
C PHE A 95 9.18 -7.14 19.20
N LEU A 96 8.97 -8.33 19.76
CA LEU A 96 8.88 -9.62 19.04
C LEU A 96 7.48 -9.83 18.46
#